data_AF-A0A2G9TV56-F1
#
_entry.id   AF-A0A2G9TV56-F1
#
_cell.length_a   1.000
_cell.length_b   1.000
_cell.length_c   1.000
_cell.angle_alpha   90.00
_cell.angle_beta   90.00
_cell.angle_gamma   90.00
#
_symmetry.space_group_name_H-M   'P 1'
#
loop_
_entity.id
_entity.type
_entity.pdbx_description
1 polymer ?
#
loop_
_entity_poly.entity_id
_entity_poly.type
_entity_poly.pdbx_seq_one_letter_code
_entity_poly.pdbx_strand_id
1 'polypeptide(L)'
;GHPIECFVPAQFTRAMEQYTENYCWVQNTYWIPFQDLIPHRLDDRERRQIGYYQWVPFVLAVAALMFHIPSSVWRMLSSQSGLNAGLVLQLACQEQNVDPLVRNKTIDILARHIDDALMYQREHGARKKNVYIFAVVRV
;
A
#
# COMPACT_ATOMS: atom_id res chain seq x y z
N GLY A 1 0.56 5.24 27.06
CA GLY A 1 -0.89 5.02 27.22
C GLY A 1 -1.13 3.53 27.31
N HIS A 2 -2.15 3.11 28.06
CA HIS A 2 -2.53 1.71 28.18
C HIS A 2 -3.71 1.42 27.23
N PRO A 3 -3.73 0.28 26.53
CA PRO A 3 -4.77 -0.02 25.53
C PRO A 3 -6.10 -0.41 26.16
N ILE A 4 -6.09 -0.90 27.41
CA ILE A 4 -7.27 -1.25 28.21
C ILE A 4 -6.93 -1.08 29.70
N GLU A 5 -7.93 -0.68 30.48
CA GLU A 5 -7.85 -0.56 31.94
C GLU A 5 -8.98 -1.42 32.52
N CYS A 6 -8.66 -2.24 33.52
CA CYS A 6 -9.60 -3.22 34.06
C CYS A 6 -10.02 -2.86 35.49
N PHE A 7 -11.33 -2.94 35.78
CA PHE A 7 -11.79 -2.84 37.16
C PHE A 7 -11.48 -4.16 37.89
N VAL A 8 -10.41 -4.14 38.71
CA VAL A 8 -9.93 -5.30 39.47
C VAL A 8 -10.29 -5.20 40.97
N PRO A 9 -10.32 -6.34 41.71
CA PRO A 9 -10.58 -6.32 43.14
C PRO A 9 -9.51 -5.54 43.93
N ALA A 10 -9.92 -4.87 45.02
CA ALA A 10 -9.04 -3.98 45.80
C ALA A 10 -7.83 -4.70 46.45
N GLN A 11 -7.89 -6.02 46.63
CA GLN A 11 -6.79 -6.82 47.17
C GLN A 11 -5.69 -7.13 46.14
N PHE A 12 -5.86 -6.79 44.86
CA PHE A 12 -4.85 -7.04 43.83
C PHE A 12 -3.66 -6.11 44.00
N THR A 13 -2.46 -6.68 43.87
CA THR A 13 -1.24 -5.88 43.74
C THR A 13 -1.16 -5.28 42.33
N ARG A 14 -0.36 -4.22 42.16
CA ARG A 14 -0.13 -3.60 40.85
C ARG A 14 0.33 -4.59 39.77
N ALA A 15 1.14 -5.59 40.13
CA ALA A 15 1.58 -6.61 39.18
C ALA A 15 0.42 -7.52 38.73
N MET A 16 -0.52 -7.81 39.62
CA MET A 16 -1.71 -8.61 39.30
C MET A 16 -2.70 -7.82 38.44
N GLU A 17 -2.84 -6.51 38.68
CA GLU A 17 -3.61 -5.60 37.84
C GLU A 17 -3.06 -5.59 36.41
N GLN A 18 -1.76 -5.33 36.25
CA GLN A 18 -1.09 -5.36 34.93
C GLN A 18 -1.20 -6.72 34.24
N TYR A 19 -1.12 -7.83 34.98
CA TYR A 19 -1.34 -9.16 34.42
C TYR A 19 -2.78 -9.31 33.91
N THR A 20 -3.76 -8.84 34.69
CA THR A 20 -5.18 -8.92 34.34
C THR A 20 -5.48 -8.08 33.09
N GLU A 21 -4.94 -6.87 33.00
CA GLU A 21 -5.06 -6.00 31.83
C GLU A 21 -4.48 -6.64 30.58
N ASN A 22 -3.27 -7.19 30.66
CA ASN A 22 -2.64 -7.89 29.53
C ASN A 22 -3.46 -9.13 29.12
N TYR A 23 -3.98 -9.87 30.10
CA TYR A 23 -4.83 -11.02 29.84
C TYR A 23 -6.12 -10.61 29.12
N CYS A 24 -6.81 -9.58 29.61
CA CYS A 24 -8.04 -9.03 29.01
C CYS A 24 -7.79 -8.36 27.66
N TRP A 25 -6.59 -7.85 27.38
CA TRP A 25 -6.24 -7.31 26.08
C TRP A 25 -6.01 -8.39 25.04
N VAL A 26 -5.32 -9.48 25.40
CA VAL A 26 -5.02 -10.59 24.48
C VAL A 26 -6.23 -11.48 24.26
N GLN A 27 -7.04 -11.71 25.30
CA GLN A 27 -8.31 -12.38 25.17
C GLN A 27 -9.36 -11.46 24.56
N ASN A 28 -10.25 -12.02 23.74
CA ASN A 28 -11.35 -11.22 23.21
C ASN A 28 -12.29 -10.77 24.34
N THR A 29 -12.75 -9.53 24.27
CA THR A 29 -13.75 -8.97 25.20
C THR A 29 -15.14 -9.04 24.57
N TYR A 30 -16.21 -8.92 25.36
CA TYR A 30 -17.56 -8.87 24.84
C TYR A 30 -18.38 -7.87 25.66
N TRP A 31 -19.40 -7.29 25.03
CA TRP A 31 -20.26 -6.30 25.68
C TRP A 31 -21.60 -6.93 26.10
N ILE A 32 -22.08 -6.55 27.28
CA ILE A 32 -23.39 -6.93 27.82
C ILE A 32 -24.14 -5.64 28.23
N PRO A 33 -25.41 -5.46 27.82
CA PRO A 33 -26.24 -4.39 28.35
C PRO A 33 -26.43 -4.50 29.87
N PHE A 34 -26.48 -3.37 30.59
CA PHE A 34 -26.66 -3.36 32.04
C PHE A 34 -27.97 -4.01 32.56
N GLN A 35 -28.99 -4.13 31.70
CA GLN A 35 -30.26 -4.78 32.03
C GLN A 35 -30.21 -6.32 31.93
N ASP A 36 -29.22 -6.88 31.24
CA ASP A 36 -29.15 -8.30 30.94
C ASP A 36 -28.28 -9.04 31.96
N LEU A 37 -28.66 -10.29 32.28
CA LEU A 37 -27.78 -11.17 33.06
C LEU A 37 -26.62 -11.68 32.21
N ILE A 38 -25.48 -11.91 32.86
CA ILE A 38 -24.30 -12.51 32.23
C ILE A 38 -24.69 -13.90 31.70
N PRO A 39 -24.62 -14.17 30.39
CA PRO A 39 -25.07 -15.44 29.82
C PRO A 39 -24.23 -16.60 30.36
N HIS A 40 -24.86 -17.70 30.77
CA HIS A 40 -24.16 -18.88 31.28
C HIS A 40 -23.57 -19.77 30.17
N ARG A 41 -24.15 -19.73 28.96
CA ARG A 41 -23.69 -20.48 27.79
C ARG A 41 -22.46 -19.82 27.16
N LEU A 42 -21.41 -20.60 26.90
CA LEU A 42 -20.15 -20.12 26.34
C LEU A 42 -20.31 -19.62 24.90
N ASP A 43 -21.03 -20.36 24.06
CA ASP A 43 -21.30 -20.00 22.66
C ASP A 43 -21.94 -18.61 22.50
N ASP A 44 -22.81 -18.22 23.43
CA ASP A 44 -23.51 -16.93 23.36
C ASP A 44 -22.56 -15.77 23.73
N ARG A 45 -21.51 -16.05 24.52
CA ARG A 45 -20.42 -15.11 24.79
C ARG A 45 -19.50 -14.98 23.59
N GLU A 46 -19.10 -16.11 22.99
CA GLU A 46 -18.21 -16.14 21.81
C GLU A 46 -18.80 -15.36 20.63
N ARG A 47 -20.10 -15.50 20.37
CA ARG A 47 -20.78 -14.74 19.31
C ARG A 47 -20.77 -13.22 19.52
N ARG A 48 -20.60 -12.75 20.75
CA ARG A 48 -20.58 -11.32 21.11
C ARG A 48 -19.17 -10.77 21.29
N GLN A 49 -18.14 -11.57 21.00
CA GLN A 49 -16.75 -11.18 21.18
C GLN A 49 -16.32 -10.11 20.17
N ILE A 50 -15.49 -9.19 20.67
CA ILE A 50 -14.93 -8.05 19.98
C ILE A 50 -13.41 -8.24 19.98
N GLY A 51 -12.86 -8.67 18.84
CA GLY A 51 -11.42 -8.90 18.65
C GLY A 51 -10.74 -7.94 17.67
N TYR A 52 -11.48 -7.03 17.02
CA TYR A 52 -10.92 -6.25 15.91
C TYR A 52 -9.85 -5.25 16.33
N TYR A 53 -9.88 -4.72 17.57
CA TYR A 53 -8.92 -3.72 18.06
C TYR A 53 -7.46 -4.17 17.96
N GLN A 54 -7.22 -5.47 18.13
CA GLN A 54 -5.89 -6.07 18.02
C GLN A 54 -5.40 -6.05 16.55
N TRP A 55 -6.31 -6.19 15.59
CA TRP A 55 -6.00 -6.33 14.16
C TRP A 55 -5.93 -5.01 13.41
N VAL A 56 -6.63 -3.98 13.87
CA VAL A 56 -6.62 -2.64 13.26
C VAL A 56 -5.20 -2.17 12.86
N PRO A 57 -4.20 -2.14 13.76
CA PRO A 57 -2.87 -1.63 13.39
C PRO A 57 -2.19 -2.44 12.27
N PHE A 58 -2.37 -3.77 12.25
CA PHE A 58 -1.80 -4.63 11.20
C PHE A 58 -2.49 -4.41 9.86
N VAL A 59 -3.83 -4.33 9.86
CA VAL A 59 -4.61 -4.07 8.65
C VAL A 59 -4.27 -2.70 8.07
N LEU A 60 -4.12 -1.67 8.92
CA LEU A 60 -3.71 -0.34 8.48
C LEU A 60 -2.28 -0.32 7.89
N ALA A 61 -1.34 -1.07 8.47
CA ALA A 61 0.00 -1.20 7.92
C ALA A 61 -0.02 -1.88 6.54
N VAL A 62 -0.79 -2.97 6.38
CA VAL A 62 -0.97 -3.64 5.09
C VAL A 62 -1.64 -2.71 4.08
N ALA A 63 -2.68 -1.98 4.48
CA ALA A 63 -3.36 -1.02 3.61
C ALA A 63 -2.40 0.08 3.12
N ALA A 64 -1.58 0.64 4.00
CA ALA A 64 -0.57 1.62 3.63
C ALA A 64 0.42 1.08 2.59
N LEU A 65 0.91 -0.15 2.78
CA LEU A 65 1.76 -0.82 1.79
C LEU A 65 1.02 -1.00 0.46
N MET A 66 -0.21 -1.51 0.48
CA MET A 66 -1.02 -1.72 -0.72
C MET A 66 -1.27 -0.42 -1.50
N PHE A 67 -1.47 0.71 -0.83
CA PHE A 67 -1.58 2.01 -1.50
C PHE A 67 -0.26 2.48 -2.12
N HIS A 68 0.88 2.10 -1.55
CA HIS A 68 2.20 2.43 -2.11
C HIS A 68 2.62 1.53 -3.29
N ILE A 69 2.13 0.29 -3.34
CA ILE A 69 2.44 -0.68 -4.42
C ILE A 69 2.20 -0.11 -5.83
N PRO A 70 1.02 0.44 -6.20
CA PRO A 70 0.77 0.87 -7.57
C PRO A 70 1.74 1.96 -8.04
N SER A 71 2.05 2.94 -7.18
CA SER A 71 3.02 3.99 -7.51
C SER A 71 4.44 3.46 -7.69
N SER A 72 4.82 2.46 -6.89
CA SER A 72 6.14 1.83 -6.95
C SER A 72 6.28 0.95 -8.19
N VAL A 73 5.23 0.18 -8.51
CA VAL A 73 5.13 -0.62 -9.74
C VAL A 73 5.20 0.28 -10.96
N TRP A 74 4.48 1.41 -10.96
CA TRP A 74 4.56 2.39 -12.05
C TRP A 74 5.99 2.91 -12.24
N ARG A 75 6.66 3.37 -11.18
CA ARG A 75 8.05 3.87 -11.27
C ARG A 75 9.03 2.80 -11.78
N MET A 76 8.85 1.55 -11.35
CA MET A 76 9.70 0.45 -11.79
C MET A 76 9.47 0.11 -13.27
N LEU A 77 8.22 0.05 -13.71
CA LEU A 77 7.87 -0.24 -15.11
C LEU A 77 8.17 0.93 -16.05
N SER A 78 7.97 2.18 -15.60
CA SER A 78 8.27 3.36 -16.41
C SER A 78 9.77 3.47 -16.72
N SER A 79 10.64 3.06 -15.81
CA SER A 79 12.09 2.99 -16.05
C SER A 79 12.44 2.02 -17.20
N GLN A 80 11.71 0.91 -17.31
CA GLN A 80 11.92 -0.08 -18.38
C GLN A 80 11.35 0.37 -19.74
N SER A 81 10.52 1.42 -19.78
CA SER A 81 9.96 1.91 -21.04
C SER A 81 10.98 2.60 -21.95
N GLY A 82 12.20 2.86 -21.47
CA GLY A 82 13.23 3.58 -22.22
C GLY A 82 12.96 5.08 -22.38
N LEU A 83 11.78 5.55 -21.94
CA LEU A 83 11.39 6.95 -21.92
C LEU A 83 11.31 7.44 -20.48
N ASN A 84 12.24 8.33 -20.11
CA ASN A 84 12.21 8.94 -18.78
C ASN A 84 11.18 10.07 -18.74
N ALA A 85 9.92 9.70 -18.46
CA ALA A 85 8.82 10.66 -18.38
C ALA A 85 9.09 11.80 -17.38
N GLY A 86 9.85 11.55 -16.31
CA GLY A 86 10.25 12.58 -15.35
C GLY A 86 11.17 13.63 -15.97
N LEU A 87 12.18 13.20 -16.73
CA LEU A 87 13.09 14.11 -17.45
C LEU A 87 12.33 14.91 -18.52
N VAL A 88 11.44 14.25 -19.27
CA VAL A 88 10.61 14.90 -20.29
C VAL A 88 9.76 16.01 -19.68
N LEU A 89 9.10 15.73 -18.56
CA LEU A 89 8.31 16.72 -17.83
C LEU A 89 9.18 17.85 -17.25
N GLN A 90 10.35 17.53 -16.71
CA GLN A 90 11.27 18.53 -16.16
C GLN A 90 11.75 19.52 -17.24
N LEU A 91 12.12 19.02 -18.42
CA LEU A 91 12.54 19.85 -19.55
C LEU A 91 11.37 20.65 -20.12
N ALA A 92 10.17 20.06 -20.21
CA ALA A 92 8.99 20.74 -20.71
C ALA A 92 8.48 21.85 -19.78
N CYS A 93 8.57 21.65 -18.46
CA CYS A 93 8.09 22.58 -17.44
C CYS A 93 9.15 23.58 -16.96
N GLN A 94 10.30 23.69 -17.64
CA GLN A 94 11.37 24.61 -17.26
C GLN A 94 10.97 26.07 -17.51
N GLU A 95 11.27 26.97 -16.56
CA GLU A 95 10.90 28.40 -16.64
C GLU A 95 11.52 29.11 -17.86
N GLN A 96 12.64 28.61 -18.37
CA GLN A 96 13.31 29.15 -19.56
C GLN A 96 12.49 28.96 -20.85
N ASN A 97 11.49 28.08 -20.86
CA ASN A 97 10.61 27.85 -22.01
C ASN A 97 9.61 29.00 -22.26
N VAL A 98 9.65 30.07 -21.44
CA VAL A 98 8.92 31.32 -21.71
C VAL A 98 9.51 32.04 -22.93
N ASP A 99 10.83 31.96 -23.14
CA ASP A 99 11.49 32.49 -24.34
C ASP A 99 11.17 31.60 -25.56
N PRO A 100 10.55 32.13 -26.63
CA PRO A 100 10.20 31.34 -27.81
C PRO A 100 11.41 30.67 -28.50
N LEU A 101 12.60 31.27 -28.43
CA LEU A 101 13.80 30.74 -29.08
C LEU A 101 14.37 29.55 -28.31
N VAL A 102 14.33 29.59 -26.97
CA VAL A 102 14.71 28.48 -26.10
C VAL A 102 13.67 27.37 -26.19
N ARG A 103 12.39 27.71 -26.11
CA ARG A 103 11.27 26.76 -26.22
C ARG A 103 11.35 25.90 -27.50
N ASN A 104 11.60 26.53 -28.65
CA ASN A 104 11.68 25.79 -29.91
C ASN A 104 12.85 24.79 -29.93
N LYS A 105 13.99 25.14 -29.32
CA LYS A 105 15.12 24.21 -29.14
C LYS A 105 14.76 23.07 -28.18
N THR A 106 14.12 23.37 -27.06
CA THR A 106 13.66 22.37 -26.10
C THR A 106 12.68 21.39 -26.75
N ILE A 107 11.73 21.89 -27.55
CA ILE A 107 10.76 21.06 -28.28
C ILE A 107 11.47 20.12 -29.27
N ASP A 108 12.44 20.62 -30.04
CA ASP A 108 13.20 19.80 -30.99
C ASP A 108 13.99 18.68 -30.30
N ILE A 109 14.65 18.99 -29.18
CA ILE A 109 15.35 17.99 -28.35
C ILE A 109 14.37 16.95 -27.80
N LEU A 110 13.23 17.40 -27.28
CA LEU A 110 12.22 16.53 -26.69
C LEU A 110 11.59 15.61 -27.73
N ALA A 111 11.26 16.14 -28.91
CA ALA A 111 10.69 15.40 -30.01
C ALA A 111 11.63 14.28 -30.46
N ARG A 112 12.93 14.56 -30.63
CA ARG A 112 13.94 13.55 -30.98
C ARG A 112 14.04 12.47 -29.91
N HIS A 113 14.09 12.86 -28.64
CA HIS A 113 14.20 11.89 -27.54
C HIS A 113 12.99 10.96 -27.46
N ILE A 114 11.78 11.48 -27.70
CA ILE A 114 10.55 10.68 -27.75
C ILE A 114 10.56 9.76 -28.97
N ASP A 115 10.95 10.26 -30.14
CA ASP A 115 11.00 9.47 -31.38
C ASP A 115 11.99 8.31 -31.27
N ASP A 116 13.20 8.56 -30.77
CA ASP A 116 14.22 7.53 -30.52
C ASP A 116 13.72 6.45 -29.55
N ALA A 117 13.05 6.86 -28.46
CA ALA A 117 12.48 5.94 -27.49
C ALA A 117 11.34 5.09 -28.09
N LEU A 118 10.48 5.69 -28.91
CA LEU A 118 9.39 4.98 -29.60
C LEU A 118 9.92 4.00 -30.66
N MET A 119 10.98 4.37 -31.38
CA MET A 119 11.65 3.48 -32.33
C MET A 119 12.25 2.27 -31.62
N TYR A 120 12.94 2.49 -30.51
CA TYR A 120 13.48 1.41 -29.68
C TYR A 120 12.38 0.45 -29.18
N GLN A 121 11.24 0.99 -28.71
CA GLN A 121 10.08 0.20 -28.28
C GLN A 121 9.46 -0.60 -29.44
N ARG A 122 9.36 -0.02 -30.64
CA ARG A 122 8.84 -0.69 -31.83
C ARG A 122 9.72 -1.89 -32.23
N GLU A 123 11.03 -1.72 -32.21
CA GLU A 123 11.99 -2.80 -32.48
C GLU A 123 11.94 -3.89 -31.41
N HIS A 124 11.90 -3.52 -30.12
CA HIS A 124 11.76 -4.47 -29.01
C HIS A 124 10.43 -5.24 -29.06
N GLY A 125 9.33 -4.56 -29.36
CA GLY A 125 8.01 -5.17 -29.53
C GLY A 125 7.96 -6.14 -30.69
N ALA A 126 8.54 -5.79 -31.85
CA ALA A 126 8.65 -6.67 -33.00
C ALA A 126 9.51 -7.91 -32.69
N ARG A 127 10.63 -7.74 -31.99
CA ARG A 127 11.53 -8.83 -31.61
C ARG A 127 10.90 -9.76 -30.56
N LYS A 128 10.18 -9.23 -29.55
CA LYS A 128 9.41 -10.04 -28.59
C LYS A 128 8.25 -10.77 -29.27
N LYS A 129 7.50 -10.13 -30.17
CA LYS A 129 6.45 -10.81 -30.97
C LYS A 129 7.03 -11.99 -31.74
N ASN A 130 8.19 -11.82 -32.38
CA ASN A 130 8.87 -12.92 -33.05
C ASN A 130 9.29 -14.02 -32.08
N VAL A 131 9.83 -13.70 -30.89
CA VAL A 131 10.19 -14.71 -29.88
C VAL A 131 8.98 -15.45 -29.32
N TYR A 132 7.88 -14.77 -28.98
CA TYR A 132 6.65 -15.40 -28.50
C TYR A 132 5.98 -16.24 -29.60
N ILE A 133 5.95 -15.77 -30.85
CA ILE A 133 5.48 -16.56 -32.00
C ILE A 133 6.36 -17.79 -32.19
N PHE A 134 7.69 -17.65 -32.17
CA PHE A 134 8.61 -18.79 -32.27
C PHE A 134 8.49 -19.77 -31.10
N ALA A 135 8.20 -19.30 -29.88
CA ALA A 135 8.02 -20.17 -28.71
C ALA A 135 6.67 -20.91 -28.72
N VAL A 136 5.61 -20.30 -29.25
CA VAL A 136 4.27 -20.92 -29.38
C VAL A 136 4.19 -21.86 -30.59
N VAL A 137 4.91 -21.58 -31.69
CA VAL A 137 4.92 -22.42 -32.90
C VAL A 137 5.85 -23.64 -32.77
N ARG A 138 6.73 -23.69 -31.75
CA ARG A 138 7.63 -24.83 -31.48
C ARG A 138 7.10 -25.84 -30.46
N VAL A 139 5.86 -25.70 -30.00
CA VAL A 139 5.11 -26.69 -29.20
C VAL A 139 4.07 -27.32 -30.10
#